data_AF-A0A6M5YJE7-F1
#
_entry.id   AF-A0A6M5YJE7-F1
#
_cell.length_a   1.000
_cell.length_b   1.000
_cell.length_c   1.000
_cell.angle_alpha   90.00
_cell.angle_beta   90.00
_cell.angle_gamma   90.00
#
_symmetry.space_group_name_H-M   'P 1'
#
loop_
_entity.id
_entity.type
_entity.pdbx_description
1 polymer ?
#
loop_
_entity_poly.entity_id
_entity_poly.type
_entity_poly.pdbx_seq_one_letter_code
_entity_poly.pdbx_strand_id
1 'polypeptide(L)'
;MDYDLKRVAEYIRSAETEELLDRVTVYREGMEPAALDLMEGELDRRGVSVAQIAAHDAKQRTGAIMLSDGTARRCSFCDRPAVQQARGWHRLRLRVPFAALFIGRGSAPLGFSVPLFPRVFAYCSFHWRPPKESPADANLPHEPGS
;
A
#
# COMPACT_ATOMS: atom_id res chain seq x y z
N MET A 1 25.40 14.98 -1.00
CA MET A 1 24.64 13.90 -1.66
C MET A 1 24.32 14.39 -3.05
N ASP A 2 24.82 13.72 -4.08
CA ASP A 2 24.52 14.09 -5.46
C ASP A 2 23.11 13.58 -5.78
N TYR A 3 22.15 14.49 -5.87
CA TYR A 3 20.78 14.16 -6.23
C TYR A 3 20.75 13.89 -7.73
N ASP A 4 20.55 12.63 -8.13
CA ASP A 4 20.48 12.28 -9.54
C ASP A 4 19.17 12.77 -10.15
N LEU A 5 19.17 14.03 -10.58
CA LEU A 5 18.03 14.69 -11.23
C LEU A 5 17.54 13.92 -12.46
N LYS A 6 18.43 13.19 -13.15
CA LYS A 6 18.02 12.37 -14.32
C LYS A 6 17.14 11.22 -13.87
N ARG A 7 17.52 10.53 -12.79
CA ARG A 7 16.73 9.43 -12.22
C ARG A 7 15.39 9.92 -11.68
N VAL A 8 15.35 11.10 -11.05
CA VAL A 8 14.09 11.72 -10.60
C VAL A 8 13.19 12.03 -11.78
N ALA A 9 13.71 12.66 -12.83
CA ALA A 9 12.94 12.99 -14.03
C ALA A 9 12.46 11.74 -14.79
N GLU A 10 13.26 10.68 -14.87
CA GLU A 10 12.85 9.41 -15.46
C GLU A 10 11.73 8.74 -14.67
N TYR A 11 11.85 8.73 -13.34
CA TYR A 11 10.79 8.24 -12.47
C TYR A 11 9.50 9.05 -12.68
N ILE A 12 9.55 10.39 -12.66
CA ILE A 12 8.36 11.24 -12.81
C ILE A 12 7.65 10.98 -14.14
N ARG A 13 8.41 10.85 -15.24
CA ARG A 13 7.83 10.57 -16.57
C ARG A 13 7.19 9.19 -16.69
N SER A 14 7.71 8.19 -15.99
CA SER A 14 7.20 6.81 -16.04
C SER A 14 6.16 6.49 -14.97
N ALA A 15 6.07 7.31 -13.92
CA ALA A 15 5.12 7.12 -12.83
C ALA A 15 3.68 7.28 -13.32
N GLU A 16 2.78 6.49 -12.73
CA GLU A 16 1.35 6.59 -12.98
C GLU A 16 0.78 7.91 -12.44
N THR A 17 -0.25 8.45 -13.08
CA THR A 17 -0.84 9.75 -12.67
C THR A 17 -1.36 9.72 -11.24
N GLU A 18 -1.99 8.61 -10.83
CA GLU A 18 -2.46 8.42 -9.44
C GLU A 18 -1.30 8.41 -8.44
N GLU A 19 -0.14 7.86 -8.81
CA GLU A 19 1.03 7.83 -7.93
C GLU A 19 1.63 9.23 -7.75
N LEU A 20 1.70 10.01 -8.83
CA LEU A 20 2.11 11.41 -8.75
C LEU A 20 1.11 12.25 -7.92
N LEU A 21 -0.19 12.02 -8.09
CA LEU A 21 -1.24 12.67 -7.30
C LEU A 21 -1.12 12.38 -5.80
N ASP A 22 -0.94 11.11 -5.43
CA ASP A 22 -0.72 10.71 -4.02
C ASP A 22 0.53 11.39 -3.44
N ARG A 23 1.59 11.55 -4.24
CA ARG A 23 2.81 12.21 -3.82
C ARG A 23 2.62 13.71 -3.58
N VAL A 24 2.08 14.45 -4.55
CA VAL A 24 1.96 15.92 -4.44
C VAL A 24 0.90 16.37 -3.42
N THR A 25 0.00 15.47 -3.03
CA THR A 25 -1.05 15.74 -2.03
C THR A 25 -0.71 15.13 -0.68
N VAL A 26 -0.82 13.81 -0.55
CA VAL A 26 -0.79 13.08 0.72
C VAL A 26 0.62 12.97 1.31
N TYR A 27 1.65 12.91 0.47
CA TYR A 27 3.04 12.76 0.90
C TYR A 27 3.88 14.03 0.73
N ARG A 28 3.24 15.19 0.55
CA ARG A 28 3.90 16.48 0.29
C ARG A 28 4.92 16.85 1.36
N GLU A 29 4.54 16.70 2.64
CA GLU A 29 5.35 17.12 3.80
C GLU A 29 6.69 16.39 3.91
N GLY A 30 6.83 15.23 3.27
CA GLY A 30 8.06 14.43 3.28
C GLY A 30 8.99 14.63 2.08
N MET A 31 8.70 15.57 1.18
CA MET A 31 9.41 15.72 -0.10
C MET A 31 10.09 17.07 -0.28
N GLU A 32 11.16 17.04 -1.07
CA GLU A 32 11.90 18.24 -1.45
C GLU A 32 11.02 19.13 -2.37
N PRO A 33 10.97 20.46 -2.12
CA PRO A 33 10.15 21.37 -2.93
C PRO A 33 10.44 21.29 -4.44
N ALA A 34 11.72 21.19 -4.83
CA ALA A 34 12.11 21.05 -6.24
C ALA A 34 11.55 19.77 -6.89
N ALA A 35 11.38 18.69 -6.13
CA ALA A 35 10.77 17.46 -6.64
C ALA A 35 9.25 17.63 -6.82
N LEU A 36 8.60 18.39 -5.93
CA LEU A 36 7.17 18.71 -6.06
C LEU A 36 6.91 19.54 -7.30
N ASP A 37 7.71 20.56 -7.57
CA ASP A 37 7.57 21.41 -8.76
C ASP A 37 7.67 20.58 -10.06
N LEU A 38 8.61 19.63 -10.10
CA LEU A 38 8.75 18.72 -11.25
C LEU A 38 7.55 17.78 -11.42
N MET A 39 6.97 17.29 -10.31
CA MET A 39 5.79 16.42 -10.34
C MET A 39 4.53 17.20 -10.74
N GLU A 40 4.33 18.40 -10.19
CA GLU A 40 3.22 19.28 -10.53
C GLU A 40 3.28 19.69 -12.01
N GLY A 41 4.48 20.01 -12.53
CA GLY A 41 4.68 20.28 -13.96
C GLY A 41 4.42 19.08 -14.88
N GLU A 42 4.69 17.85 -14.40
CA GLU A 42 4.32 16.64 -15.13
C GLU A 42 2.80 16.39 -15.11
N LEU A 43 2.14 16.62 -13.98
CA LEU A 43 0.68 16.53 -13.85
C LEU A 43 -0.02 17.54 -14.76
N ASP A 44 0.47 18.78 -14.81
CA ASP A 44 -0.02 19.82 -15.72
C ASP A 44 0.11 19.39 -17.19
N ARG A 45 1.27 18.83 -17.58
CA ARG A 45 1.48 18.27 -18.93
C ARG A 45 0.50 17.15 -19.28
N ARG A 46 0.05 16.38 -18.29
CA ARG A 46 -0.95 15.31 -18.44
C ARG A 46 -2.39 15.84 -18.42
N GLY A 47 -2.58 17.15 -18.32
CA GLY A 47 -3.89 17.79 -18.26
C GLY A 47 -4.59 17.66 -16.91
N VAL A 48 -3.85 17.37 -15.84
CA VAL A 48 -4.40 17.31 -14.48
C VAL A 48 -4.44 18.72 -13.91
N SER A 49 -5.65 19.24 -13.74
CA SER A 49 -5.87 20.58 -13.20
C SER A 49 -5.65 20.65 -11.69
N VAL A 50 -5.36 21.86 -11.20
CA VAL A 50 -5.29 22.17 -9.76
C VAL A 50 -6.55 21.74 -9.01
N ALA A 51 -7.73 21.86 -9.65
CA ALA A 51 -9.00 21.42 -9.07
C ALA A 51 -9.05 19.89 -8.87
N GLN A 52 -8.49 19.11 -9.80
CA GLN A 52 -8.37 17.66 -9.66
C GLN A 52 -7.39 17.27 -8.56
N ILE A 53 -6.27 18.00 -8.43
CA ILE A 53 -5.31 17.79 -7.34
C ILE A 53 -5.98 18.04 -5.99
N ALA A 54 -6.70 19.15 -5.84
CA ALA A 54 -7.42 19.48 -4.61
C ALA A 54 -8.55 18.46 -4.29
N ALA A 55 -9.29 18.02 -5.32
CA ALA A 55 -10.30 16.98 -5.14
C ALA A 55 -9.69 15.64 -4.71
N HIS A 56 -8.53 15.29 -5.24
CA HIS A 56 -7.78 14.10 -4.84
C HIS A 56 -7.30 14.19 -3.39
N ASP A 57 -6.72 15.33 -2.99
CA ASP A 57 -6.31 15.56 -1.60
C ASP A 57 -7.49 15.41 -0.63
N ALA A 58 -8.61 16.08 -0.91
CA ALA A 58 -9.81 15.98 -0.08
C ALA A 58 -10.35 14.54 0.04
N LYS A 59 -10.37 13.82 -1.08
CA LYS A 59 -10.78 12.40 -1.11
C LYS A 59 -9.84 11.54 -0.26
N GLN A 60 -8.54 11.70 -0.41
CA GLN A 60 -7.56 10.90 0.32
C GLN A 60 -7.56 11.22 1.82
N ARG A 61 -7.62 12.50 2.22
CA ARG A 61 -7.69 12.88 3.64
C ARG A 61 -8.91 12.32 4.35
N THR A 62 -10.01 12.10 3.63
CA THR A 62 -11.24 11.50 4.18
C THR A 62 -11.13 9.98 4.31
N GLY A 63 -10.46 9.31 3.36
CA GLY A 63 -10.42 7.84 3.30
C GLY A 63 -9.15 7.18 3.84
N ALA A 64 -8.03 7.91 3.89
CA ALA A 64 -6.74 7.40 4.31
C ALA A 64 -6.53 7.52 5.82
N ILE A 65 -5.71 6.61 6.36
CA ILE A 65 -5.27 6.67 7.74
C ILE A 65 -4.18 7.73 7.83
N MET A 66 -4.55 8.91 8.33
CA MET A 66 -3.62 10.03 8.53
C MET A 66 -2.78 9.83 9.80
N LEU A 67 -1.49 10.19 9.70
CA LEU A 67 -0.55 10.24 10.80
C LEU A 67 -0.55 11.64 11.42
N SER A 68 0.03 11.76 12.62
CA SER A 68 0.11 13.03 13.35
C SER A 68 0.98 14.09 12.67
N ASP A 69 1.85 13.68 11.75
CA ASP A 69 2.70 14.58 10.95
C ASP A 69 1.98 15.14 9.71
N GLY A 70 0.71 14.78 9.50
CA GLY A 70 -0.08 15.23 8.35
C GLY A 70 0.08 14.36 7.10
N THR A 71 0.95 13.34 7.12
CA THR A 71 1.07 12.38 6.01
C THR A 71 0.13 11.19 6.19
N ALA A 72 -0.21 10.48 5.11
CA ALA A 72 -0.91 9.21 5.26
C ALA A 72 0.04 8.06 5.60
N ARG A 73 -0.49 7.08 6.32
CA ARG A 73 0.17 5.80 6.48
C ARG A 73 0.22 5.07 5.13
N ARG A 74 1.40 4.60 4.73
CA ARG A 74 1.58 3.79 3.51
C ARG A 74 1.02 2.38 3.65
N CYS A 75 0.55 1.82 2.53
CA CYS A 75 0.26 0.40 2.45
C CYS A 75 1.53 -0.43 2.75
N SER A 76 1.37 -1.57 3.40
CA SER A 76 2.49 -2.48 3.68
C SER A 76 3.00 -3.22 2.43
N PHE A 77 2.35 -3.05 1.29
CA PHE A 77 2.63 -3.78 0.04
C PHE A 77 2.86 -2.86 -1.18
N CYS A 78 2.59 -1.57 -1.07
CA CYS A 78 2.87 -0.56 -2.10
C CYS A 78 2.91 0.85 -1.49
N ASP A 79 3.23 1.87 -2.29
CA ASP A 79 3.32 3.25 -1.83
C ASP A 79 1.99 4.00 -1.72
N ARG A 80 0.86 3.37 -2.08
CA ARG A 80 -0.47 3.98 -1.97
C ARG A 80 -0.88 4.22 -0.51
N PRO A 81 -1.69 5.25 -0.24
CA PRO A 81 -2.20 5.51 1.10
C PRO A 81 -3.05 4.35 1.59
N ALA A 82 -2.85 3.97 2.85
CA ALA A 82 -3.61 2.92 3.51
C ALA A 82 -4.96 3.46 3.99
N VAL A 83 -6.01 2.70 3.73
CA VAL A 83 -7.40 3.02 4.14
C VAL A 83 -7.87 2.10 5.27
N GLN A 84 -7.21 0.96 5.48
CA GLN A 84 -7.57 -0.05 6.47
C GLN A 84 -6.35 -0.59 7.22
N GLN A 85 -6.57 -1.05 8.45
CA GLN A 85 -5.57 -1.77 9.26
C GLN A 85 -6.09 -3.14 9.68
N ALA A 86 -5.24 -4.15 9.64
CA ALA A 86 -5.53 -5.45 10.22
C ALA A 86 -4.33 -6.01 10.96
N ARG A 87 -4.62 -6.82 11.98
CA ARG A 87 -3.61 -7.58 12.71
C ARG A 87 -3.34 -8.88 11.97
N GLY A 88 -2.09 -9.13 11.64
CA GLY A 88 -1.64 -10.35 10.99
C GLY A 88 -0.42 -10.94 11.67
N TRP A 89 0.06 -12.04 11.12
CA TRP A 89 1.31 -12.68 11.54
C TRP A 89 2.33 -12.57 10.42
N HIS A 90 3.52 -12.08 10.75
CA HIS A 90 4.64 -12.19 9.84
C HIS A 90 5.04 -13.66 9.71
N ARG A 91 5.11 -14.18 8.48
CA ARG A 91 5.34 -15.60 8.20
C ARG A 91 6.68 -15.81 7.51
N LEU A 92 7.53 -16.66 8.06
CA LEU A 92 8.74 -17.14 7.40
C LEU A 92 8.44 -18.46 6.67
N ARG A 93 8.83 -18.56 5.40
CA ARG A 93 8.79 -19.82 4.65
C ARG A 93 10.11 -20.55 4.86
N LEU A 94 10.10 -21.58 5.70
CA LEU A 94 11.25 -22.48 5.85
C LEU A 94 11.10 -23.61 4.83
N ARG A 95 12.04 -23.67 3.88
CA ARG A 95 12.24 -24.86 3.04
C ARG A 95 13.14 -25.81 3.82
N VAL A 96 12.58 -26.90 4.31
CA VAL A 96 13.35 -27.92 5.02
C VAL A 96 13.75 -29.01 4.02
N PRO A 97 15.04 -29.17 3.66
CA PRO A 97 15.46 -30.25 2.76
C PRO A 97 15.60 -31.61 3.46
N PHE A 98 15.25 -31.73 4.74
CA PHE A 98 15.59 -32.92 5.53
C PHE A 98 14.90 -34.22 5.08
N ALA A 99 13.75 -34.16 4.39
CA ALA A 99 13.11 -35.36 3.86
C ALA A 99 13.87 -35.99 2.67
N ALA A 100 14.76 -35.26 2.01
CA ALA A 100 15.55 -35.79 0.89
C ALA A 100 16.66 -36.76 1.34
N LEU A 101 16.97 -36.85 2.64
CA LEU A 101 17.99 -37.77 3.14
C LEU A 101 17.45 -39.15 3.55
N PHE A 102 16.13 -39.30 3.77
CA PHE A 102 15.54 -40.53 4.30
C PHE A 102 14.42 -41.15 3.46
N ILE A 103 13.89 -40.43 2.45
CA ILE A 103 12.79 -40.94 1.62
C ILE A 103 13.21 -40.77 0.15
N GLY A 104 13.24 -41.89 -0.58
CA GLY A 104 13.73 -41.98 -1.95
C GLY A 104 13.19 -40.88 -2.88
N ARG A 105 14.05 -40.50 -3.82
CA ARG A 105 13.85 -39.64 -5.01
C ARG A 105 12.37 -39.50 -5.44
N GLY A 106 11.66 -38.51 -4.89
CA GLY A 106 10.27 -38.22 -5.28
C GLY A 106 9.46 -37.25 -4.41
N SER A 107 9.91 -36.88 -3.21
CA SER A 107 9.10 -36.06 -2.30
C SER A 107 9.15 -34.57 -2.67
N ALA A 108 8.01 -34.02 -3.08
CA ALA A 108 7.82 -32.58 -3.25
C ALA A 108 8.17 -31.83 -1.95
N PRO A 109 8.84 -30.67 -2.02
CA PRO A 109 9.17 -29.89 -0.83
C PRO A 109 7.90 -29.38 -0.16
N LEU A 110 7.50 -30.00 0.95
CA LEU A 110 6.51 -29.45 1.87
C LEU A 110 7.14 -28.25 2.59
N GLY A 111 7.03 -27.07 1.97
CA GLY A 111 7.38 -25.82 2.66
C GLY A 111 6.38 -25.56 3.79
N PHE A 112 6.84 -25.49 5.03
CA PHE A 112 6.01 -25.07 6.16
C PHE A 112 6.22 -23.58 6.45
N SER A 113 5.14 -22.90 6.87
CA SER A 113 5.15 -21.48 7.15
C SER A 113 4.97 -21.23 8.63
N VAL A 114 6.03 -20.76 9.30
CA VAL A 114 6.03 -20.50 10.74
C VAL A 114 5.63 -19.04 11.00
N PRO A 115 4.59 -18.77 11.82
CA PRO A 115 4.29 -17.41 12.27
C PRO A 115 5.35 -16.96 13.28
N LEU A 116 6.06 -15.86 12.99
CA LEU A 116 7.15 -15.37 13.84
C LEU A 116 6.66 -14.42 14.92
N PHE A 117 5.91 -13.37 14.54
CA PHE A 117 5.41 -12.36 15.47
C PHE A 117 4.14 -11.68 14.93
N PRO A 118 3.24 -11.23 15.82
CA PRO A 118 2.07 -10.45 15.43
C PRO A 118 2.51 -9.05 14.96
N ARG A 119 1.95 -8.58 13.84
CA ARG A 119 2.22 -7.25 13.27
C ARG A 119 0.93 -6.62 12.77
N VAL A 120 0.80 -5.31 12.93
CA VAL A 120 -0.27 -4.54 12.29
C VAL A 120 0.16 -4.23 10.85
N PHE A 121 -0.67 -4.65 9.89
CA PHE A 121 -0.53 -4.36 8.48
C PHE A 121 -1.53 -3.28 8.08
N ALA A 122 -1.12 -2.39 7.18
CA ALA A 122 -1.94 -1.33 6.63
C ALA A 122 -2.16 -1.59 5.13
N TYR A 123 -3.39 -1.44 4.65
CA TYR A 123 -3.79 -1.83 3.30
C TYR A 123 -4.41 -0.64 2.57
N CYS A 124 -4.01 -0.43 1.31
CA CYS A 124 -4.74 0.45 0.40
C CYS A 124 -6.01 -0.25 -0.10
N SER A 125 -6.88 0.49 -0.78
CA SER A 125 -8.14 -0.02 -1.34
C SER A 125 -7.95 -1.22 -2.29
N PHE A 126 -6.78 -1.33 -2.94
CA PHE A 126 -6.47 -2.42 -3.88
C PHE A 126 -5.89 -3.67 -3.19
N HIS A 127 -5.14 -3.50 -2.11
CA HIS A 127 -4.54 -4.61 -1.36
C HIS A 127 -5.40 -5.10 -0.20
N TRP A 128 -6.47 -4.37 0.14
CA TRP A 128 -7.44 -4.83 1.10
C TRP A 128 -8.22 -6.00 0.53
N ARG A 129 -8.17 -7.14 1.23
CA ARG A 129 -9.09 -8.24 1.00
C ARG A 129 -10.07 -8.23 2.18
N PRO A 130 -11.37 -7.98 1.97
CA PRO A 130 -12.32 -8.11 3.06
C PRO A 130 -12.23 -9.53 3.62
N PRO A 131 -12.28 -9.70 4.95
CA PRO A 131 -12.39 -11.03 5.53
C PRO A 131 -13.57 -11.74 4.86
N LYS A 132 -13.40 -13.01 4.47
CA LYS A 132 -14.56 -13.82 4.09
C LYS A 132 -15.47 -13.83 5.32
N GLU A 133 -16.67 -13.27 5.20
CA GLU A 133 -17.73 -13.47 6.18
C GLU A 133 -17.78 -14.96 6.47
N SER A 134 -17.60 -15.31 7.75
CA SER A 134 -17.77 -16.69 8.13
C SER A 134 -19.28 -16.99 7.98
N PRO A 135 -19.67 -18.20 7.57
CA PRO A 135 -21.08 -18.56 7.51
C PRO A 135 -21.80 -18.49 8.88
N ALA A 136 -21.08 -18.23 9.99
CA ALA A 136 -21.67 -17.96 11.29
C ALA A 136 -22.22 -16.52 11.41
N ASP A 137 -21.71 -15.57 10.63
CA ASP A 137 -22.10 -14.15 10.70
C ASP A 137 -23.29 -13.81 9.78
N ALA A 138 -23.59 -14.68 8.80
CA ALA A 138 -24.69 -14.53 7.85
C ALA A 138 -26.10 -14.78 8.43
N ASN A 139 -26.21 -15.22 9.69
CA ASN A 139 -27.48 -15.51 10.38
C ASN A 139 -27.85 -14.50 11.46
N LEU A 140 -27.14 -13.37 11.57
CA LEU A 140 -27.59 -12.28 12.44
C LEU A 140 -28.66 -11.48 11.69
N PRO A 141 -29.88 -11.34 12.23
CA PRO A 141 -30.89 -10.50 11.62
C PRO A 141 -30.38 -9.06 11.59
N HIS A 142 -30.33 -8.48 10.39
CA HIS A 142 -30.18 -7.05 10.22
C HIS A 142 -31.42 -6.36 10.80
N GLU A 143 -31.28 -5.75 11.98
CA GLU A 143 -32.27 -4.81 12.49
C GLU A 143 -32.31 -3.60 11.53
N PRO A 144 -33.45 -3.29 10.90
CA PRO A 144 -33.57 -2.07 10.11
C PRO A 144 -33.55 -0.87 11.06
N GLY A 145 -32.48 -0.09 11.01
CA GLY A 145 -32.37 1.18 11.72
C GLY A 145 -33.48 2.14 11.28
N SER A 146 -34.21 2.67 12.26
CA SER A 146 -35.17 3.77 12.14
C SER A 146 -34.48 5.13 12.03
#